data_AF-A0A936YXE8-F1
#
_entry.id   AF-A0A936YXE8-F1
#
_cell.length_a   1.000
_cell.length_b   1.000
_cell.length_c   1.000
_cell.angle_alpha   90.00
_cell.angle_beta   90.00
_cell.angle_gamma   90.00
#
_symmetry.space_group_name_H-M   'P 1'
#
loop_
_entity.id
_entity.type
_entity.pdbx_description
1 polymer ?
#
loop_
_entity_poly.entity_id
_entity_poly.type
_entity_poly.pdbx_seq_one_letter_code
_entity_poly.pdbx_strand_id
1 'polypeptide(L)'
;MVDDRVSVTRVWHALALAWVVAALAACGGGGRDASGGSGGDGSFGRTAAPPQVSLSLRAPGLVLSEQELAVTVPFGSLPARRSVQVTLPPSVLDWGATSTTPRLQASASDPSPAGTGTVFLDFWPALPGTYTEAVQVFAEARTGDIGSFLDSKTITVTYTVTANDAVEVAFFPQGADLTWKQGTPEPEAAERTVLAKPGVIARQREIQYLTFPPAAASHPLVNGWWLDGPEFMPAAMVCADDEAGSSSCLPPGTYTARLRYEIVEDGRSSDVFWPVTLQVVP
;
A
#
# COMPACT_ATOMS: atom_id res chain seq x y z
N MET A 1 27.92 -12.77 9.66
CA MET A 1 27.50 -12.65 8.25
C MET A 1 26.03 -12.28 8.30
N VAL A 2 25.73 -10.99 8.12
CA VAL A 2 24.38 -10.43 8.20
C VAL A 2 23.88 -10.34 6.76
N ASP A 3 22.79 -11.04 6.46
CA ASP A 3 22.18 -11.10 5.12
C ASP A 3 20.99 -10.14 5.11
N ASP A 4 21.24 -8.91 4.67
CA ASP A 4 20.22 -7.91 4.37
C ASP A 4 19.66 -8.22 2.97
N ARG A 5 18.51 -8.89 2.90
CA ARG A 5 17.70 -8.97 1.68
C ARG A 5 16.32 -8.41 1.94
N VAL A 6 16.25 -7.09 1.85
CA VAL A 6 15.00 -6.36 1.59
C VAL A 6 14.51 -6.80 0.22
N SER A 7 13.27 -7.28 0.11
CA SER A 7 12.68 -7.72 -1.15
C SER A 7 12.47 -6.53 -2.10
N VAL A 8 13.39 -6.38 -3.04
CA VAL A 8 13.35 -5.40 -4.13
C VAL A 8 12.45 -5.94 -5.25
N THR A 9 11.13 -5.80 -5.12
CA THR A 9 10.24 -6.16 -6.26
C THR A 9 9.07 -5.22 -6.50
N ARG A 10 8.82 -4.20 -5.66
CA ARG A 10 7.66 -3.31 -5.83
C ARG A 10 7.97 -1.82 -6.01
N VAL A 11 9.14 -1.49 -6.54
CA VAL A 11 9.51 -0.09 -6.87
C VAL A 11 9.06 0.33 -8.29
N TRP A 12 8.67 -0.61 -9.16
CA TRP A 12 8.45 -0.30 -10.57
C TRP A 12 7.14 0.42 -10.92
N HIS A 13 6.11 0.37 -10.07
CA HIS A 13 4.84 1.10 -10.35
C HIS A 13 4.77 2.49 -9.68
N ALA A 14 5.53 2.74 -8.62
CA ALA A 14 5.58 4.06 -7.97
C ALA A 14 6.47 5.06 -8.74
N LEU A 15 7.43 4.59 -9.54
CA LEU A 15 8.32 5.45 -10.32
C LEU A 15 7.63 6.10 -11.54
N ALA A 16 6.57 5.49 -12.09
CA ALA A 16 5.90 6.04 -13.28
C ALA A 16 5.11 7.34 -12.99
N LEU A 17 4.59 7.51 -11.77
CA LEU A 17 3.86 8.72 -11.36
C LEU A 17 4.76 9.81 -10.74
N ALA A 18 5.89 9.43 -10.13
CA ALA A 18 6.88 10.40 -9.66
C ALA A 18 7.54 11.20 -10.80
N TRP A 19 7.63 10.60 -12.00
CA TRP A 19 8.17 11.28 -13.18
C TRP A 19 7.22 12.35 -13.76
N VAL A 20 5.90 12.22 -13.60
CA VAL A 20 4.95 13.22 -14.11
C VAL A 20 4.98 14.51 -13.28
N VAL A 21 5.20 14.40 -11.97
CA VAL A 21 5.32 15.58 -11.08
C VAL A 21 6.68 16.28 -11.25
N ALA A 22 7.75 15.55 -11.54
CA ALA A 22 9.07 16.15 -11.82
C ALA A 22 9.16 16.81 -13.21
N ALA A 23 8.45 16.28 -14.22
CA ALA A 23 8.48 16.83 -15.58
C ALA A 23 7.75 18.19 -15.72
N LEU A 24 6.74 18.46 -14.89
CA LEU A 24 6.02 19.74 -14.89
C LEU A 24 6.78 20.88 -14.20
N ALA A 25 7.83 20.59 -13.43
CA ALA A 25 8.73 21.60 -12.87
C ALA A 25 9.91 21.96 -13.81
N ALA A 26 10.15 21.19 -14.87
CA ALA A 26 11.29 21.38 -15.79
C ALA A 26 10.95 22.15 -17.09
N CYS A 27 9.67 22.36 -17.41
CA CYS A 27 9.25 23.23 -18.52
C CYS A 27 9.02 24.66 -18.04
N GLY A 28 10.05 25.26 -17.46
CA GLY A 28 10.03 26.63 -16.96
C GLY A 28 11.32 27.36 -17.30
N GLY A 29 11.42 27.86 -18.53
CA GLY A 29 12.27 29.01 -18.87
C GLY A 29 13.77 28.74 -19.01
N GLY A 30 14.24 28.69 -20.27
CA GLY A 30 15.66 28.73 -20.61
C GLY A 30 15.87 29.28 -22.02
N GLY A 31 15.45 30.52 -22.25
CA GLY A 31 15.80 31.27 -23.45
C GLY A 31 17.07 32.10 -23.22
N ARG A 32 17.80 32.33 -24.32
CA ARG A 32 18.96 33.20 -24.59
C ARG A 32 20.31 32.51 -24.71
N ASP A 33 21.21 32.87 -25.61
CA ASP A 33 21.18 33.70 -26.83
C ASP A 33 22.52 33.45 -27.56
N ALA A 34 22.49 33.55 -28.89
CA ALA A 34 23.68 33.64 -29.72
C ALA A 34 24.35 35.01 -29.53
N SER A 35 25.65 35.01 -29.22
CA SER A 35 26.49 36.20 -29.21
C SER A 35 27.10 36.44 -30.60
N GLY A 36 26.88 37.63 -31.16
CA GLY A 36 27.68 38.10 -32.30
C GLY A 36 27.22 39.44 -32.89
N GLY A 37 27.78 40.55 -32.39
CA GLY A 37 28.13 41.68 -33.26
C GLY A 37 27.52 43.05 -32.96
N SER A 38 28.38 43.92 -32.39
CA SER A 38 28.66 45.28 -32.86
C SER A 38 27.58 46.39 -32.78
N GLY A 39 27.79 47.29 -31.81
CA GLY A 39 27.84 48.74 -32.06
C GLY A 39 26.58 49.56 -31.75
N GLY A 40 26.76 50.63 -30.97
CA GLY A 40 25.81 51.74 -30.92
C GLY A 40 25.57 52.31 -29.52
N ASP A 41 26.27 53.39 -29.20
CA ASP A 41 25.92 54.30 -28.11
C ASP A 41 24.53 54.89 -28.35
N GLY A 42 23.65 54.79 -27.36
CA GLY A 42 22.29 55.34 -27.41
C GLY A 42 21.67 55.40 -26.02
N SER A 43 21.82 56.54 -25.34
CA SER A 43 21.11 56.81 -24.09
C SER A 43 19.61 56.97 -24.37
N PHE A 44 18.81 55.99 -23.99
CA PHE A 44 17.35 56.12 -23.92
C PHE A 44 16.84 55.62 -22.57
N GLY A 45 15.92 56.41 -22.00
CA GLY A 45 15.48 56.35 -20.62
C GLY A 45 15.05 54.97 -20.15
N ARG A 46 15.38 54.68 -18.88
CA ARG A 46 14.88 53.53 -18.14
C ARG A 46 13.36 53.67 -17.97
N THR A 47 12.60 53.08 -18.89
CA THR A 47 11.18 52.80 -18.66
C THR A 47 11.12 51.76 -17.55
N ALA A 48 10.58 52.14 -16.38
CA ALA A 48 10.35 51.21 -15.29
C ALA A 48 9.52 50.03 -15.82
N ALA A 49 10.01 48.80 -15.58
CA ALA A 49 9.24 47.61 -15.92
C ALA A 49 7.86 47.71 -15.24
N PRO A 50 6.76 47.47 -15.96
CA PRO A 50 5.43 47.51 -15.37
C PRO A 50 5.39 46.53 -14.19
N PRO A 51 4.73 46.88 -13.07
CA PRO A 51 4.62 45.97 -11.94
C PRO A 51 4.02 44.65 -12.43
N GLN A 52 4.79 43.58 -12.34
CA GLN A 52 4.27 42.24 -12.62
C GLN A 52 3.33 41.89 -11.47
N VAL A 53 2.03 42.08 -11.69
CA VAL A 53 1.00 41.61 -10.77
C VAL A 53 0.92 40.10 -10.94
N SER A 54 1.58 39.36 -10.03
CA SER A 54 1.38 37.92 -9.90
C SER A 54 -0.04 37.67 -9.38
N LEU A 55 -1.00 37.55 -10.29
CA LEU A 55 -2.35 37.09 -9.99
C LEU A 55 -2.28 35.60 -9.62
N SER A 56 -2.01 35.32 -8.35
CA SER A 56 -2.26 34.02 -7.74
C SER A 56 -3.78 33.85 -7.65
N LEU A 57 -4.42 33.41 -8.73
CA LEU A 57 -5.83 33.04 -8.73
C LEU A 57 -5.98 31.70 -8.00
N ARG A 58 -5.92 31.71 -6.66
CA ARG A 58 -6.35 30.58 -5.85
C ARG A 58 -7.88 30.56 -5.91
N ALA A 59 -8.45 29.65 -6.67
CA ALA A 59 -9.81 29.21 -6.42
C ALA A 59 -9.71 28.04 -5.41
N PRO A 60 -9.81 28.29 -4.09
CA PRO A 60 -9.87 27.21 -3.12
C PRO A 60 -11.16 26.42 -3.36
N GLY A 61 -11.03 25.11 -3.49
CA GLY A 61 -12.21 24.25 -3.69
C GLY A 61 -12.06 22.89 -3.02
N LEU A 62 -10.83 22.41 -2.83
CA LEU A 62 -10.58 21.19 -2.08
C LEU A 62 -10.62 21.47 -0.58
N VAL A 63 -11.60 20.89 0.11
CA VAL A 63 -11.75 20.98 1.57
C VAL A 63 -11.74 19.58 2.15
N LEU A 64 -10.89 19.35 3.15
CA LEU A 64 -10.86 18.11 3.92
C LEU A 64 -11.64 18.31 5.22
N SER A 65 -12.46 17.33 5.61
CA SER A 65 -13.15 17.35 6.90
C SER A 65 -12.17 17.28 8.08
N GLU A 66 -11.00 16.67 7.85
CA GLU A 66 -9.95 16.49 8.84
C GLU A 66 -8.59 16.54 8.12
N GLN A 67 -7.63 17.28 8.69
CA GLN A 67 -6.26 17.41 8.14
C GLN A 67 -5.22 16.77 9.05
N GLU A 68 -5.59 16.44 10.29
CA GLU A 68 -4.73 15.80 11.27
C GLU A 68 -5.50 14.64 11.90
N LEU A 69 -4.97 13.43 11.78
CA LEU A 69 -5.49 12.26 12.47
C LEU A 69 -4.47 11.74 13.47
N ALA A 70 -4.93 11.38 14.66
CA ALA A 70 -4.15 10.61 15.63
C ALA A 70 -4.75 9.20 15.75
N VAL A 71 -3.91 8.18 15.57
CA VAL A 71 -4.32 6.77 15.66
C VAL A 71 -3.35 6.05 16.58
N THR A 72 -3.88 5.33 17.57
CA THR A 72 -3.08 4.54 18.52
C THR A 72 -3.60 3.13 18.61
N VAL A 73 -2.71 2.14 18.48
CA VAL A 73 -3.03 0.70 18.60
C VAL A 73 -1.89 -0.03 19.32
N PRO A 74 -2.16 -1.15 20.01
CA PRO A 74 -1.11 -1.99 20.55
C PRO A 74 -0.38 -2.75 19.44
N PHE A 75 0.90 -3.05 19.67
CA PHE A 75 1.66 -3.96 18.83
C PHE A 75 0.95 -5.32 18.70
N GLY A 76 0.89 -5.83 17.48
CA GLY A 76 0.09 -7.02 17.13
C GLY A 76 -1.34 -6.74 16.64
N SER A 77 -1.73 -5.47 16.53
CA SER A 77 -3.04 -5.06 16.01
C SER A 77 -2.90 -4.05 14.87
N LEU A 78 -3.90 -4.00 14.00
CA LEU A 78 -4.06 -2.94 13.00
C LEU A 78 -5.23 -2.04 13.38
N PRO A 79 -5.13 -0.72 13.14
CA PRO A 79 -6.28 0.16 13.19
C PRO A 79 -7.35 -0.30 12.21
N ALA A 80 -8.63 -0.11 12.58
CA ALA A 80 -9.70 -0.17 11.59
C ALA A 80 -9.48 0.90 10.52
N ARG A 81 -9.86 0.60 9.27
CA ARG A 81 -9.85 1.55 8.15
C ARG A 81 -10.49 2.87 8.57
N ARG A 82 -9.80 3.98 8.29
CA ARG A 82 -10.30 5.34 8.55
C ARG A 82 -10.79 5.96 7.25
N SER A 83 -11.71 6.90 7.36
CA SER A 83 -12.19 7.68 6.23
C SER A 83 -12.17 9.17 6.54
N VAL A 84 -11.79 9.97 5.54
CA VAL A 84 -11.83 11.44 5.60
C VAL A 84 -12.73 11.92 4.48
N GLN A 85 -13.71 12.75 4.81
CA GLN A 85 -14.61 13.33 3.82
C GLN A 85 -13.91 14.48 3.11
N VAL A 86 -14.12 14.56 1.80
CA VAL A 86 -13.52 15.56 0.93
C VAL A 86 -14.63 16.28 0.18
N THR A 87 -14.66 17.60 0.28
CA THR A 87 -15.45 18.44 -0.62
C THR A 87 -14.57 18.85 -1.78
N LEU A 88 -15.04 18.59 -2.99
CA LEU A 88 -14.34 18.87 -4.24
C LEU A 88 -14.85 20.17 -4.86
N PRO A 89 -14.01 20.84 -5.67
CA PRO A 89 -14.45 21.98 -6.46
C PRO A 89 -15.60 21.60 -7.42
N PRO A 90 -16.57 22.50 -7.69
CA PRO A 90 -17.71 22.24 -8.58
C PRO A 90 -17.37 21.88 -10.04
N SER A 91 -16.12 22.05 -10.45
CA SER A 91 -15.60 21.79 -11.81
C SER A 91 -14.44 20.79 -11.81
N VAL A 92 -14.43 19.85 -10.86
CA VAL A 92 -13.43 18.78 -10.79
C VAL A 92 -13.42 17.94 -12.06
N LEU A 93 -12.24 17.74 -12.64
CA LEU A 93 -12.00 16.90 -13.81
C LEU A 93 -11.46 15.54 -13.38
N ASP A 94 -10.55 15.55 -12.41
CA ASP A 94 -9.93 14.38 -11.81
C ASP A 94 -9.55 14.68 -10.36
N TRP A 95 -9.48 13.66 -9.52
CA TRP A 95 -8.99 13.80 -8.15
C TRP A 95 -8.54 12.45 -7.60
N GLY A 96 -7.74 12.49 -6.55
CA GLY A 96 -7.30 11.28 -5.90
C GLY A 96 -6.58 11.52 -4.59
N ALA A 97 -6.11 10.43 -4.01
CA ALA A 97 -5.29 10.45 -2.82
C ALA A 97 -4.12 9.48 -3.00
N THR A 98 -2.93 9.90 -2.59
CA THR A 98 -1.73 9.08 -2.62
C THR A 98 -1.02 9.18 -1.28
N SER A 99 -0.55 8.04 -0.78
CA SER A 99 0.32 8.02 0.38
C SER A 99 1.75 8.36 -0.04
N THR A 100 2.41 9.19 0.76
CA THR A 100 3.81 9.56 0.54
C THR A 100 4.76 8.81 1.47
N THR A 101 4.22 7.96 2.35
CA THR A 101 4.95 7.27 3.40
C THR A 101 4.56 5.78 3.46
N PRO A 102 5.47 4.89 3.91
CA PRO A 102 5.34 3.46 3.64
C PRO A 102 4.34 2.72 4.55
N ARG A 103 3.89 3.30 5.67
CA ARG A 103 3.03 2.59 6.64
C ARG A 103 1.55 2.92 6.50
N LEU A 104 1.22 3.63 5.44
CA LEU A 104 -0.13 4.09 5.15
C LEU A 104 -0.39 3.88 3.67
N GLN A 105 -1.56 3.35 3.35
CA GLN A 105 -2.10 3.32 2.00
C GLN A 105 -3.32 4.23 1.98
N ALA A 106 -3.44 5.00 0.89
CA ALA A 106 -4.59 5.84 0.64
C ALA A 106 -5.30 5.37 -0.63
N SER A 107 -6.62 5.40 -0.61
CA SER A 107 -7.46 5.25 -1.80
C SER A 107 -8.58 6.28 -1.75
N ALA A 108 -9.14 6.61 -2.91
CA ALA A 108 -10.26 7.53 -3.05
C ALA A 108 -11.47 6.77 -3.59
N SER A 109 -12.67 7.10 -3.11
CA SER A 109 -13.92 6.67 -3.75
C SER A 109 -14.25 7.59 -4.92
N ASP A 110 -15.15 7.17 -5.81
CA ASP A 110 -15.73 8.12 -6.76
C ASP A 110 -16.47 9.26 -6.03
N PRO A 111 -16.50 10.47 -6.61
CA PRO A 111 -17.20 11.59 -6.01
C PRO A 111 -18.71 11.41 -6.18
N SER A 112 -19.47 11.79 -5.16
CA SER A 112 -20.92 11.86 -5.21
C SER A 112 -21.37 12.97 -6.18
N PRO A 113 -22.63 12.93 -6.65
CA PRO A 113 -23.20 14.03 -7.43
C PRO A 113 -23.19 15.39 -6.72
N ALA A 114 -23.04 15.40 -5.39
CA ALA A 114 -22.92 16.62 -4.58
C ALA A 114 -21.48 17.19 -4.53
N GLY A 115 -20.54 16.60 -5.29
CA GLY A 115 -19.13 17.02 -5.29
C GLY A 115 -18.39 16.59 -4.03
N THR A 116 -18.80 15.50 -3.39
CA THR A 116 -18.13 14.98 -2.18
C THR A 116 -17.48 13.62 -2.44
N GLY A 117 -16.21 13.49 -2.10
CA GLY A 117 -15.45 12.24 -2.16
C GLY A 117 -15.11 11.72 -0.76
N THR A 118 -14.67 10.46 -0.69
CA THR A 118 -14.11 9.88 0.53
C THR A 118 -12.68 9.39 0.27
N VAL A 119 -11.75 9.76 1.15
CA VAL A 119 -10.42 9.16 1.20
C VAL A 119 -10.41 8.07 2.26
N PHE A 120 -10.08 6.85 1.87
CA PHE A 120 -9.88 5.73 2.79
C PHE A 120 -8.40 5.57 3.13
N LEU A 121 -8.13 5.34 4.40
CA LEU A 121 -6.80 5.19 4.97
C LEU A 121 -6.68 3.79 5.56
N ASP A 122 -5.79 2.99 4.98
CA ASP A 122 -5.45 1.64 5.43
C ASP A 122 -4.03 1.64 6.00
N PHE A 123 -3.86 1.07 7.18
CA PHE A 123 -2.61 1.12 7.94
C PHE A 123 -1.85 -0.18 7.76
N TRP A 124 -0.54 -0.07 7.56
CA TRP A 124 0.34 -1.22 7.53
C TRP A 124 0.87 -1.56 8.92
N PRO A 125 1.27 -2.82 9.15
CA PRO A 125 1.93 -3.24 10.37
C PRO A 125 3.18 -2.41 10.68
N ALA A 126 3.41 -2.12 11.95
CA ALA A 126 4.63 -1.45 12.39
C ALA A 126 5.08 -1.94 13.78
N LEU A 127 6.36 -1.75 14.07
CA LEU A 127 6.92 -1.99 15.40
C LEU A 127 6.44 -0.92 16.40
N PRO A 128 6.60 -1.13 17.72
CA PRO A 128 6.31 -0.09 18.69
C PRO A 128 7.05 1.22 18.40
N GLY A 129 6.34 2.34 18.44
CA GLY A 129 6.86 3.66 18.12
C GLY A 129 5.78 4.63 17.66
N THR A 130 6.16 5.89 17.47
CA THR A 130 5.31 6.92 16.88
C THR A 130 5.85 7.31 15.50
N TYR A 131 4.97 7.28 14.51
CA TYR A 131 5.25 7.55 13.12
C TYR A 131 4.42 8.71 12.63
N THR A 132 5.02 9.58 11.82
CA THR A 132 4.30 10.63 11.08
C THR A 132 4.18 10.18 9.63
N GLU A 133 2.95 9.93 9.23
CA GLU A 133 2.59 9.50 7.87
C GLU A 133 1.80 10.62 7.18
N ALA A 134 1.85 10.69 5.85
CA ALA A 134 1.23 11.78 5.11
C ALA A 134 0.55 11.29 3.84
N VAL A 135 -0.71 11.73 3.66
CA VAL A 135 -1.50 11.49 2.45
C VAL A 135 -1.69 12.80 1.71
N GLN A 136 -1.29 12.82 0.46
CA GLN A 136 -1.56 13.94 -0.44
C GLN A 136 -2.87 13.67 -1.16
N VAL A 137 -3.85 14.52 -0.91
CA VAL A 137 -5.12 14.59 -1.66
C VAL A 137 -4.94 15.67 -2.71
N PHE A 138 -5.35 15.39 -3.94
CA PHE A 138 -5.26 16.33 -5.04
C PHE A 138 -6.55 16.32 -5.85
N ALA A 139 -6.89 17.47 -6.42
CA ALA A 139 -8.03 17.63 -7.31
C ALA A 139 -7.64 18.58 -8.46
N GLU A 140 -7.78 18.10 -9.69
CA GLU A 140 -7.70 18.93 -10.88
C GLU A 140 -9.07 19.50 -11.18
N ALA A 141 -9.19 20.82 -11.34
CA ALA A 141 -10.45 21.48 -11.64
C ALA A 141 -10.30 22.47 -12.79
N ARG A 142 -11.39 22.66 -13.54
CA ARG A 142 -11.44 23.62 -14.64
C ARG A 142 -11.69 25.04 -14.12
N THR A 143 -10.94 26.02 -14.64
CA THR A 143 -11.14 27.45 -14.35
C THR A 143 -11.61 28.18 -15.60
N GLY A 144 -12.93 28.24 -15.79
CA GLY A 144 -13.54 28.89 -16.95
C GLY A 144 -12.94 28.39 -18.28
N ASP A 145 -12.66 29.31 -19.20
CA ASP A 145 -12.11 29.02 -20.52
C ASP A 145 -10.57 28.93 -20.55
N ILE A 146 -9.91 29.14 -19.40
CA ILE A 146 -8.48 29.49 -19.34
C ILE A 146 -7.58 28.26 -19.10
N GLY A 147 -8.12 27.17 -18.57
CA GLY A 147 -7.38 25.91 -18.34
C GLY A 147 -7.81 25.17 -17.08
N SER A 148 -7.01 24.18 -16.67
CA SER A 148 -7.16 23.47 -15.40
C SER A 148 -6.12 23.93 -14.37
N PHE A 149 -6.44 23.74 -13.09
CA PHE A 149 -5.52 23.92 -11.97
C PHE A 149 -5.56 22.70 -11.06
N LEU A 150 -4.43 22.42 -10.41
CA LEU A 150 -4.30 21.35 -9.42
C LEU A 150 -4.32 21.95 -8.01
N ASP A 151 -5.37 21.66 -7.24
CA ASP A 151 -5.42 21.94 -5.80
C ASP A 151 -4.94 20.69 -5.05
N SER A 152 -4.19 20.88 -3.97
CA SER A 152 -3.69 19.76 -3.17
C SER A 152 -3.67 20.10 -1.68
N LYS A 153 -4.05 19.11 -0.88
CA LYS A 153 -4.08 19.16 0.59
C LYS A 153 -3.41 17.93 1.17
N THR A 154 -2.87 18.07 2.36
CA THR A 154 -2.22 16.98 3.07
C THR A 154 -3.06 16.59 4.28
N ILE A 155 -3.28 15.29 4.45
CA ILE A 155 -3.72 14.71 5.72
C ILE A 155 -2.45 14.22 6.42
N THR A 156 -2.16 14.78 7.59
CA THR A 156 -1.06 14.33 8.45
C THR A 156 -1.61 13.31 9.44
N VAL A 157 -0.99 12.15 9.52
CA VAL A 157 -1.41 11.07 10.41
C VAL A 157 -0.31 10.78 11.42
N THR A 158 -0.60 10.98 12.70
CA THR A 158 0.24 10.51 13.81
C THR A 158 -0.18 9.10 14.16
N TYR A 159 0.60 8.11 13.73
CA TYR A 159 0.36 6.69 13.97
C TYR A 159 1.26 6.19 15.10
N THR A 160 0.67 5.88 16.26
CA THR A 160 1.38 5.34 17.42
C THR A 160 1.06 3.86 17.62
N VAL A 161 2.10 3.04 17.59
CA VAL A 161 2.03 1.64 17.98
C VAL A 161 2.58 1.54 19.40
N THR A 162 1.73 1.23 20.38
CA THR A 162 2.17 1.05 21.76
C THR A 162 2.82 -0.31 21.95
N ALA A 163 3.83 -0.38 22.82
CA ALA A 163 4.44 -1.65 23.19
C ALA A 163 3.40 -2.58 23.84
N ASN A 164 3.54 -3.87 23.57
CA ASN A 164 2.75 -4.92 24.19
C ASN A 164 3.72 -6.00 24.68
N ASP A 165 3.99 -6.03 25.98
CA ASP A 165 4.97 -6.94 26.59
C ASP A 165 4.54 -8.40 26.57
N ALA A 166 3.28 -8.68 26.23
CA ALA A 166 2.79 -10.05 26.04
C ALA A 166 3.01 -10.58 24.61
N VAL A 167 3.44 -9.73 23.67
CA VAL A 167 3.57 -10.05 22.25
C VAL A 167 4.95 -9.70 21.73
N GLU A 168 5.82 -10.68 21.56
CA GLU A 168 7.17 -10.50 21.02
C GLU A 168 7.22 -10.49 19.49
N VAL A 169 6.28 -11.22 18.87
CA VAL A 169 6.15 -11.34 17.42
C VAL A 169 4.68 -11.20 17.04
N ALA A 170 4.44 -10.45 15.98
CA ALA A 170 3.12 -10.20 15.43
C ALA A 170 3.03 -10.66 13.97
N PHE A 171 1.91 -11.30 13.65
CA PHE A 171 1.59 -11.76 12.30
C PHE A 171 0.44 -10.93 11.73
N PHE A 172 0.58 -10.51 10.48
CA PHE A 172 -0.43 -9.76 9.76
C PHE A 172 -0.67 -10.37 8.38
N PRO A 173 -1.90 -10.85 8.10
CA PRO A 173 -3.00 -11.05 9.06
C PRO A 173 -2.64 -12.08 10.17
N GLN A 174 -3.44 -12.14 11.25
CA GLN A 174 -3.20 -13.08 12.37
C GLN A 174 -3.37 -14.56 11.98
N GLY A 175 -4.01 -14.80 10.85
CA GLY A 175 -4.16 -16.08 10.15
C GLY A 175 -4.58 -15.80 8.72
N ALA A 176 -4.57 -16.82 7.86
CA ALA A 176 -5.14 -16.70 6.52
C ALA A 176 -6.49 -17.41 6.45
N ASP A 177 -7.51 -16.69 6.01
CA ASP A 177 -8.82 -17.24 5.68
C ASP A 177 -9.06 -17.05 4.19
N LEU A 178 -8.89 -18.13 3.43
CA LEU A 178 -8.96 -18.13 1.97
C LEU A 178 -10.26 -18.80 1.55
N THR A 179 -10.86 -18.29 0.48
CA THR A 179 -11.97 -18.96 -0.20
C THR A 179 -11.60 -19.11 -1.67
N TRP A 180 -11.68 -20.34 -2.17
CA TRP A 180 -11.50 -20.63 -3.59
C TRP A 180 -12.75 -21.25 -4.16
N LYS A 181 -13.20 -20.72 -5.30
CA LYS A 181 -14.32 -21.26 -6.05
C LYS A 181 -13.79 -22.15 -7.18
N GLN A 182 -14.31 -23.36 -7.29
CA GLN A 182 -13.90 -24.28 -8.34
C GLN A 182 -14.08 -23.67 -9.73
N GLY A 183 -13.10 -23.88 -10.60
CA GLY A 183 -13.07 -23.32 -11.96
C GLY A 183 -12.69 -21.83 -12.02
N THR A 184 -12.28 -21.22 -10.91
CA THR A 184 -11.69 -19.87 -10.90
C THR A 184 -10.18 -19.94 -10.72
N PRO A 185 -9.43 -18.86 -11.06
CA PRO A 185 -8.00 -18.79 -10.76
C PRO A 185 -7.72 -19.11 -9.28
N GLU A 186 -6.55 -19.68 -9.01
CA GLU A 186 -6.13 -20.01 -7.65
C GLU A 186 -6.15 -18.76 -6.76
N PRO A 187 -6.51 -18.89 -5.47
CA PRO A 187 -6.51 -17.73 -4.59
C PRO A 187 -5.07 -17.25 -4.42
N GLU A 188 -4.83 -15.96 -4.62
CA GLU A 188 -3.59 -15.36 -4.15
C GLU A 188 -3.49 -15.60 -2.64
N ALA A 189 -2.38 -16.19 -2.19
CA ALA A 189 -2.23 -16.38 -0.77
C ALA A 189 -2.17 -15.04 -0.06
N ALA A 190 -2.68 -15.03 1.18
CA ALA A 190 -2.56 -13.88 2.04
C ALA A 190 -1.08 -13.52 2.20
N GLU A 191 -0.69 -12.34 1.70
CA GLU A 191 0.60 -11.75 2.02
C GLU A 191 0.73 -11.70 3.54
N ARG A 192 1.70 -12.43 4.07
CA ARG A 192 1.96 -12.50 5.50
C ARG A 192 3.16 -11.65 5.84
N THR A 193 2.94 -10.63 6.65
CA THR A 193 4.00 -9.86 7.29
C THR A 193 4.24 -10.40 8.69
N VAL A 194 5.50 -10.67 9.03
CA VAL A 194 5.93 -11.04 10.38
C VAL A 194 6.80 -9.93 10.93
N LEU A 195 6.38 -9.33 12.05
CA LEU A 195 7.16 -8.31 12.75
C LEU A 195 7.63 -8.88 14.08
N ALA A 196 8.94 -8.81 14.33
CA ALA A 196 9.55 -9.18 15.59
C ALA A 196 10.14 -7.93 16.26
N LYS A 197 9.98 -7.79 17.58
CA LYS A 197 10.63 -6.71 18.33
C LYS A 197 12.16 -6.77 18.17
N PRO A 198 12.88 -5.65 18.37
CA PRO A 198 14.33 -5.66 18.36
C PRO A 198 14.91 -6.70 19.32
N GLY A 199 15.87 -7.50 18.86
CA GLY A 199 16.47 -8.59 19.65
C GLY A 199 15.75 -9.94 19.54
N VAL A 200 14.54 -9.96 18.97
CA VAL A 200 13.75 -11.18 18.74
C VAL A 200 13.95 -11.66 17.30
N ILE A 201 14.18 -12.96 17.13
CA ILE A 201 14.26 -13.60 15.81
C ILE A 201 13.06 -14.53 15.64
N ALA A 202 12.26 -14.29 14.59
CA ALA A 202 11.19 -15.20 14.17
C ALA A 202 11.64 -16.02 12.96
N ARG A 203 11.62 -17.35 13.07
CA ARG A 203 11.97 -18.27 11.97
C ARG A 203 10.84 -19.25 11.74
N GLN A 204 10.33 -19.31 10.52
CA GLN A 204 9.47 -20.42 10.13
C GLN A 204 10.29 -21.71 10.14
N ARG A 205 9.78 -22.75 10.83
CA ARG A 205 10.45 -24.05 10.92
C ARG A 205 9.81 -25.06 9.98
N GLU A 206 8.50 -25.25 10.09
CA GLU A 206 7.79 -26.29 9.36
C GLU A 206 6.28 -26.00 9.28
N ILE A 207 5.61 -26.69 8.37
CA ILE A 207 4.16 -26.88 8.43
C ILE A 207 3.89 -28.00 9.43
N GLN A 208 3.28 -27.68 10.57
CA GLN A 208 3.10 -28.65 11.65
C GLN A 208 2.02 -29.69 11.34
N TYR A 209 0.94 -29.26 10.68
CA TYR A 209 -0.07 -30.17 10.14
C TYR A 209 -0.81 -29.55 8.96
N LEU A 210 -1.39 -30.44 8.16
CA LEU A 210 -2.40 -30.18 7.15
C LEU A 210 -3.61 -31.07 7.44
N THR A 211 -4.80 -30.50 7.35
CA THR A 211 -6.06 -31.25 7.40
C THR A 211 -6.81 -31.08 6.08
N PHE A 212 -7.73 -32.00 5.85
CA PHE A 212 -8.53 -32.05 4.64
C PHE A 212 -9.91 -32.64 4.96
N PRO A 213 -10.96 -32.30 4.19
CA PRO A 213 -12.29 -32.86 4.37
C PRO A 213 -12.30 -34.36 3.95
N PRO A 214 -13.23 -35.18 4.47
CA PRO A 214 -13.28 -36.62 4.13
C PRO A 214 -13.36 -36.92 2.63
N ALA A 215 -14.03 -36.05 1.85
CA ALA A 215 -14.12 -36.18 0.40
C ALA A 215 -12.76 -36.10 -0.32
N ALA A 216 -11.77 -35.49 0.31
CA ALA A 216 -10.43 -35.34 -0.24
C ALA A 216 -9.49 -36.50 0.12
N ALA A 217 -9.88 -37.48 0.94
CA ALA A 217 -8.93 -38.44 1.54
C ALA A 217 -8.02 -39.20 0.56
N SER A 218 -8.44 -39.38 -0.70
CA SER A 218 -7.66 -40.02 -1.76
C SER A 218 -7.08 -39.04 -2.79
N HIS A 219 -7.22 -37.73 -2.58
CA HIS A 219 -6.78 -36.71 -3.51
C HIS A 219 -5.26 -36.49 -3.40
N PRO A 220 -4.51 -36.38 -4.51
CA PRO A 220 -3.05 -36.28 -4.48
C PRO A 220 -2.53 -35.06 -3.69
N LEU A 221 -3.30 -33.96 -3.68
CA LEU A 221 -2.90 -32.72 -2.99
C LEU A 221 -3.19 -32.69 -1.48
N VAL A 222 -3.77 -33.71 -0.85
CA VAL A 222 -4.13 -33.62 0.59
C VAL A 222 -2.96 -33.31 1.53
N ASN A 223 -1.75 -33.72 1.16
CA ASN A 223 -0.54 -33.50 1.96
C ASN A 223 0.31 -32.32 1.46
N GLY A 224 -0.16 -31.58 0.46
CA GLY A 224 0.60 -30.52 -0.20
C GLY A 224 -0.23 -29.34 -0.68
N TRP A 225 -1.50 -29.24 -0.28
CA TRP A 225 -2.37 -28.13 -0.69
C TRP A 225 -1.92 -26.77 -0.17
N TRP A 226 -1.07 -26.74 0.85
CA TRP A 226 -0.40 -25.52 1.31
C TRP A 226 1.10 -25.66 1.13
N LEU A 227 1.68 -24.74 0.36
CA LEU A 227 3.12 -24.61 0.23
C LEU A 227 3.58 -23.34 0.94
N ASP A 228 4.60 -23.50 1.77
CA ASP A 228 5.29 -22.38 2.40
C ASP A 228 6.78 -22.70 2.50
N GLY A 229 7.61 -21.89 1.86
CA GLY A 229 9.05 -22.11 1.81
C GLY A 229 9.80 -20.85 1.37
N PRO A 230 11.11 -20.75 1.62
CA PRO A 230 11.90 -19.56 1.28
C PRO A 230 11.96 -19.25 -0.23
N GLU A 231 11.69 -20.24 -1.07
CA GLU A 231 11.69 -20.13 -2.54
C GLU A 231 10.29 -19.91 -3.13
N PHE A 232 9.23 -20.13 -2.35
CA PHE A 232 7.86 -20.04 -2.81
C PHE A 232 7.15 -18.92 -2.05
N MET A 233 6.44 -18.06 -2.78
CA MET A 233 5.40 -17.29 -2.10
C MET A 233 4.45 -18.30 -1.43
N PRO A 234 3.99 -18.04 -0.19
CA PRO A 234 2.95 -18.87 0.40
C PRO A 234 1.85 -19.06 -0.65
N ALA A 235 1.39 -20.28 -0.87
CA ALA A 235 0.43 -20.58 -1.93
C ALA A 235 -0.47 -21.73 -1.52
N ALA A 236 -1.75 -21.58 -1.81
CA ALA A 236 -2.70 -22.69 -1.76
C ALA A 236 -2.71 -23.38 -3.13
N MET A 237 -2.15 -24.58 -3.21
CA MET A 237 -2.28 -25.45 -4.37
C MET A 237 -3.66 -26.09 -4.37
N VAL A 238 -4.53 -25.63 -5.25
CA VAL A 238 -5.93 -26.10 -5.31
C VAL A 238 -6.19 -27.05 -6.47
N CYS A 239 -5.34 -27.04 -7.49
CA CYS A 239 -5.38 -27.98 -8.60
C CYS A 239 -3.98 -28.53 -8.90
N ALA A 240 -3.92 -29.78 -9.35
CA ALA A 240 -2.72 -30.38 -9.91
C ALA A 240 -3.03 -30.90 -11.30
N ASP A 241 -2.19 -30.57 -12.26
CA ASP A 241 -2.23 -31.19 -13.57
C ASP A 241 -1.53 -32.55 -13.50
N ASP A 242 -2.13 -33.58 -14.07
CA ASP A 242 -1.45 -34.85 -14.31
C ASP A 242 -0.58 -34.79 -15.59
N GLU A 243 0.26 -35.81 -15.79
CA GLU A 243 1.10 -35.92 -16.98
C GLU A 243 0.30 -36.01 -18.30
N ALA A 244 -0.99 -36.32 -18.23
CA ALA A 244 -1.91 -36.39 -19.36
C ALA A 244 -2.63 -35.04 -19.63
N GLY A 245 -2.35 -34.00 -18.84
CA GLY A 245 -2.96 -32.67 -18.97
C GLY A 245 -4.38 -32.59 -18.40
N SER A 246 -4.80 -33.56 -17.59
CA SER A 246 -6.05 -33.50 -16.83
C SER A 246 -5.80 -32.81 -15.49
N SER A 247 -6.58 -31.77 -15.20
CA SER A 247 -6.50 -31.07 -13.93
C SER A 247 -7.40 -31.74 -12.88
N SER A 248 -6.78 -32.16 -11.77
CA SER A 248 -7.49 -32.68 -10.60
C SER A 248 -7.45 -31.63 -9.50
N CYS A 249 -8.61 -31.10 -9.15
CA CYS A 249 -8.73 -30.07 -8.14
C CYS A 249 -9.27 -30.61 -6.83
N LEU A 250 -8.86 -29.96 -5.73
CA LEU A 250 -9.35 -30.25 -4.40
C LEU A 250 -10.89 -30.25 -4.38
N PRO A 251 -11.52 -31.30 -3.81
CA PRO A 251 -12.96 -31.32 -3.67
C PRO A 251 -13.44 -30.24 -2.69
N PRO A 252 -14.71 -29.81 -2.78
CA PRO A 252 -15.27 -28.82 -1.86
C PRO A 252 -15.17 -29.24 -0.39
N GLY A 253 -14.92 -28.26 0.47
CA GLY A 253 -14.78 -28.46 1.91
C GLY A 253 -13.74 -27.54 2.54
N THR A 254 -13.51 -27.77 3.83
CA THR A 254 -12.59 -26.96 4.64
C THR A 254 -11.27 -27.69 4.81
N TYR A 255 -10.18 -27.00 4.50
CA TYR A 255 -8.81 -27.43 4.69
C TYR A 255 -8.16 -26.51 5.71
N THR A 256 -7.38 -27.04 6.65
CA THR A 256 -6.67 -26.20 7.64
C THR A 256 -5.21 -26.59 7.77
N ALA A 257 -4.34 -25.59 7.85
CA ALA A 257 -2.92 -25.76 8.09
C ALA A 257 -2.51 -24.99 9.35
N ARG A 258 -1.44 -25.44 10.01
CA ARG A 258 -0.81 -24.69 11.10
C ARG A 258 0.69 -24.63 10.88
N LEU A 259 1.19 -23.41 10.75
CA LEU A 259 2.60 -23.15 10.51
C LEU A 259 3.29 -22.87 11.82
N ARG A 260 4.46 -23.48 12.02
CA ARG A 260 5.24 -23.34 13.24
C ARG A 260 6.38 -22.34 13.02
N TYR A 261 6.42 -21.36 13.91
CA TYR A 261 7.48 -20.38 14.04
C TYR A 261 8.24 -20.62 15.32
N GLU A 262 9.56 -20.68 15.21
CA GLU A 262 10.42 -20.57 16.37
C GLU A 262 10.74 -19.10 16.61
N ILE A 263 10.53 -18.66 17.85
CA ILE A 263 10.88 -17.34 18.36
C ILE A 263 12.08 -17.48 19.28
N VAL A 264 13.18 -16.82 18.93
CA VAL A 264 14.42 -16.81 19.71
C VAL A 264 14.66 -15.41 20.29
N GLU A 265 14.77 -15.32 21.61
CA GLU A 265 15.01 -14.10 22.38
C GLU A 265 15.94 -14.42 23.54
N ASP A 266 17.03 -13.67 23.69
CA ASP A 266 18.01 -13.85 24.79
C ASP A 266 18.46 -15.30 25.03
N GLY A 267 18.62 -16.06 23.94
CA GLY A 267 19.01 -17.48 23.98
C GLY A 267 17.90 -18.45 24.40
N ARG A 268 16.69 -17.96 24.70
CA ARG A 268 15.49 -18.79 24.89
C ARG A 268 14.80 -19.00 23.55
N SER A 269 14.20 -20.17 23.38
CA SER A 269 13.42 -20.55 22.21
C SER A 269 11.99 -20.91 22.62
N SER A 270 11.01 -20.44 21.85
CA SER A 270 9.59 -20.75 22.03
C SER A 270 8.91 -20.93 20.68
N ASP A 271 7.78 -21.64 20.67
CA ASP A 271 7.01 -21.86 19.44
C ASP A 271 5.76 -20.97 19.42
N VAL A 272 5.53 -20.32 18.28
CA VAL A 272 4.30 -19.61 17.95
C VAL A 272 3.71 -20.20 16.67
N PHE A 273 2.39 -20.20 16.56
CA PHE A 273 1.69 -20.85 15.46
C PHE A 273 0.85 -19.85 14.67
N TRP A 274 0.92 -19.94 13.35
CA TRP A 274 0.08 -19.15 12.44
C TRP A 274 -0.91 -20.06 11.71
N PRO A 275 -2.23 -19.86 11.88
CA PRO A 275 -3.25 -20.73 11.29
C PRO A 275 -3.59 -20.31 9.85
N VAL A 276 -3.96 -21.30 9.04
CA VAL A 276 -4.51 -21.12 7.70
C VAL A 276 -5.79 -21.94 7.57
N THR A 277 -6.83 -21.32 7.03
CA THR A 277 -8.07 -21.96 6.61
C THR A 277 -8.27 -21.70 5.13
N LEU A 278 -8.51 -22.76 4.36
CA LEU A 278 -8.95 -22.68 2.98
C LEU A 278 -10.34 -23.31 2.86
N GLN A 279 -11.29 -22.52 2.39
CA GLN A 279 -12.61 -22.99 2.03
C GLN A 279 -12.71 -23.17 0.51
N VAL A 280 -12.84 -24.42 0.07
CA VAL A 280 -13.15 -24.74 -1.32
C VAL A 280 -14.67 -24.81 -1.49
N VAL A 281 -15.20 -24.02 -2.42
CA VAL A 281 -16.63 -23.97 -2.74
C VAL A 281 -16.88 -24.37 -4.21
N PRO A 282 -18.04 -24.97 -4.52
CA PRO A 282 -18.41 -25.30 -5.89
C PRO A 282 -18.52 -24.08 -6.83
#